data_AF-A0A0A1XKS1-F1
#
_entry.id   AF-A0A0A1XKS1-F1
#
_cell.length_a   1.000
_cell.length_b   1.000
_cell.length_c   1.000
_cell.angle_alpha   90.00
_cell.angle_beta   90.00
_cell.angle_gamma   90.00
#
_symmetry.space_group_name_H-M   'P 1'
#
loop_
_entity.id
_entity.type
_entity.pdbx_description
1 polymer ?
#
loop_
_entity_poly.entity_id
_entity_poly.type
_entity_poly.pdbx_seq_one_letter_code
_entity_poly.pdbx_strand_id
1 'polypeptide(L)'
;MILRTAYICIFFLYSYHCLAQSTNELDAALPEPRAYIPDSQYLDFVYHDHDELTRFLRATSARYPNLTALYSIGKSIQGRDLWVMVVSSSPYEHMVGKPDVKYVGNIHGNEPVGRELLLHLIQYFVTSYTTDQYVKWLLDNTRIHIMPSMNPDGFAVSKEGACDGGQGRYNARGFDLNRNFPDYFKQNNKRGQPETDAVKDWISKIQFVLSGSLHGGALVASYPYDNTPNSSKYYKKFGIFEGLAFMPLKVVKSYRGIQVQASKLYMRKRFRLGMTDRHKLPTLR
;
A
#
# COMPACT_ATOMS: atom_id res chain seq x y z
N MET A 1 -19.90 -15.04 -13.04
CA MET A 1 -20.54 -13.95 -12.27
C MET A 1 -19.57 -13.44 -11.21
N ILE A 2 -18.50 -12.72 -11.59
CA ILE A 2 -17.50 -12.19 -10.63
C ILE A 2 -16.98 -10.85 -11.17
N LEU A 3 -17.65 -9.76 -10.80
CA LEU A 3 -17.12 -8.39 -10.86
C LEU A 3 -17.90 -7.57 -9.83
N ARG A 4 -17.55 -7.75 -8.55
CA ARG A 4 -18.10 -6.96 -7.43
C ARG A 4 -17.02 -6.41 -6.50
N THR A 5 -15.81 -6.18 -7.02
CA THR A 5 -14.74 -5.54 -6.24
C THR A 5 -14.17 -4.38 -7.05
N ALA A 6 -14.25 -3.17 -6.50
CA ALA A 6 -13.57 -2.02 -7.06
C ALA A 6 -12.12 -2.00 -6.55
N TYR A 7 -11.18 -2.06 -7.49
CA TYR A 7 -9.74 -1.94 -7.21
C TYR A 7 -9.31 -0.51 -7.51
N ILE A 8 -8.63 0.14 -6.58
CA ILE A 8 -8.00 1.45 -6.78
C ILE A 8 -6.53 1.30 -6.38
N CYS A 9 -5.61 1.70 -7.26
CA CYS A 9 -4.20 1.84 -6.91
C CYS A 9 -3.91 3.32 -6.64
N ILE A 10 -3.52 3.67 -5.43
CA ILE A 10 -3.15 5.06 -5.09
C ILE A 10 -1.63 5.13 -4.99
N PHE A 11 -1.01 5.97 -5.82
CA PHE A 11 0.42 6.25 -5.76
C PHE A 11 0.64 7.58 -5.03
N PHE A 12 1.59 7.61 -4.08
CA PHE A 12 2.04 8.82 -3.40
C PHE A 12 3.48 9.16 -3.84
N LEU A 13 3.75 10.38 -4.32
CA LEU A 13 5.10 10.97 -4.28
C LEU A 13 5.20 11.87 -3.06
N TYR A 14 6.27 11.69 -2.31
CA TYR A 14 6.85 12.78 -1.54
C TYR A 14 8.27 12.99 -2.06
N SER A 15 8.51 14.15 -2.67
CA SER A 15 9.84 14.60 -3.07
C SER A 15 10.29 15.64 -2.06
N TYR A 16 10.89 15.18 -0.96
CA TYR A 16 11.77 16.00 -0.14
C TYR A 16 13.02 15.18 0.19
N HIS A 17 14.18 15.79 -0.08
CA HIS A 17 15.55 15.26 0.06
C HIS A 17 16.02 14.25 -0.99
N CYS A 18 16.23 14.77 -2.21
CA CYS A 18 17.34 14.33 -3.05
C CYS A 18 18.21 15.56 -3.32
N LEU A 19 18.96 16.00 -2.32
CA LEU A 19 20.11 16.89 -2.51
C LEU A 19 21.35 16.07 -2.17
N ALA A 20 22.18 15.87 -3.18
CA ALA A 20 23.51 15.31 -3.02
C ALA A 20 24.30 16.13 -2.00
N GLN A 21 25.02 15.42 -1.14
CA GLN A 21 26.02 15.96 -0.22
C GLN A 21 27.00 16.89 -0.95
N SER A 22 27.15 18.10 -0.42
CA SER A 22 28.29 18.99 -0.69
C SER A 22 28.52 19.91 0.53
N THR A 23 29.49 19.50 1.35
CA THR A 23 30.38 20.26 2.24
C THR A 23 29.81 21.06 3.43
N ASN A 24 30.14 20.53 4.62
CA ASN A 24 30.52 21.18 5.89
C ASN A 24 29.95 22.57 6.22
N GLU A 25 29.01 22.59 7.18
CA GLU A 25 29.09 23.29 8.48
C GLU A 25 27.69 23.27 9.11
N LEU A 26 27.42 22.26 9.95
CA LEU A 26 26.58 22.31 11.15
C LEU A 26 26.49 20.87 11.69
N ASP A 27 27.54 20.42 12.36
CA ASP A 27 27.50 19.23 13.23
C ASP A 27 26.66 19.57 14.47
N ALA A 28 25.34 19.58 14.31
CA ALA A 28 24.42 19.39 15.42
C ALA A 28 24.08 17.91 15.45
N ALA A 29 24.66 17.20 16.41
CA ALA A 29 24.52 15.75 16.62
C ALA A 29 23.07 15.29 16.38
N LEU A 30 22.85 14.60 15.26
CA LEU A 30 21.62 13.86 15.04
C LEU A 30 21.57 12.77 16.11
N PRO A 31 20.50 12.66 16.90
CA PRO A 31 20.41 11.60 17.89
C PRO A 31 20.48 10.25 17.16
N GLU A 32 21.29 9.35 17.68
CA GLU A 32 21.40 7.94 17.27
C GLU A 32 20.03 7.34 16.93
N PRO A 33 19.92 6.42 15.95
CA PRO A 33 18.65 5.80 15.59
C PRO A 33 18.02 5.18 16.84
N ARG A 34 16.96 5.83 17.35
CA ARG A 34 16.24 5.35 18.52
C ARG A 34 15.61 4.02 18.15
N ALA A 35 16.12 2.95 18.75
CA ALA A 35 15.50 1.64 18.68
C ALA A 35 14.03 1.75 19.06
N TYR A 36 13.15 1.14 18.27
CA TYR A 36 11.72 1.03 18.56
C TYR A 36 11.49 0.70 20.04
N ILE A 37 10.84 1.61 20.77
CA ILE A 37 10.52 1.45 22.19
C ILE A 37 9.15 0.75 22.27
N PRO A 38 9.05 -0.51 22.72
CA PRO A 38 7.79 -1.28 22.70
C PRO A 38 6.66 -0.68 23.53
N ASP A 39 6.98 0.26 24.42
CA ASP A 39 6.06 0.84 25.40
C ASP A 39 5.50 2.22 24.99
N SER A 40 6.00 2.83 23.91
CA SER A 40 5.35 4.04 23.39
C SER A 40 3.99 3.68 22.78
N GLN A 41 2.96 4.47 23.10
CA GLN A 41 1.68 4.39 22.37
C GLN A 41 1.80 4.83 20.91
N TYR A 42 2.94 5.44 20.56
CA TYR A 42 3.22 6.12 19.30
C TYR A 42 4.29 5.36 18.52
N LEU A 43 4.05 5.23 17.21
CA LEU A 43 4.93 4.59 16.24
C LEU A 43 5.79 5.71 15.67
N ASP A 44 7.10 5.54 15.71
CA ASP A 44 8.02 6.57 15.21
C ASP A 44 7.92 6.68 13.68
N PHE A 45 8.17 7.87 13.14
CA PHE A 45 8.19 8.10 11.69
C PHE A 45 9.54 7.67 11.10
N VAL A 46 9.80 6.37 11.15
CA VAL A 46 11.00 5.71 10.60
C VAL A 46 10.56 4.51 9.73
N TYR A 47 11.48 3.98 8.92
CA TYR A 47 11.22 2.73 8.23
C TYR A 47 11.35 1.55 9.19
N HIS A 48 10.34 0.71 9.25
CA HIS A 48 10.33 -0.46 10.12
C HIS A 48 10.72 -1.72 9.34
N ASP A 49 11.72 -2.45 9.81
CA ASP A 49 12.03 -3.77 9.26
C ASP A 49 10.90 -4.80 9.53
N HIS A 50 11.06 -6.03 9.03
CA HIS A 50 10.00 -7.03 9.18
C HIS A 50 9.74 -7.43 10.64
N ASP A 51 10.78 -7.42 11.48
CA ASP A 51 10.68 -7.82 12.88
C ASP A 51 10.10 -6.69 13.72
N GLU A 52 10.48 -5.45 13.47
CA GLU A 52 9.88 -4.23 14.02
C GLU A 52 8.40 -4.12 13.67
N LEU A 53 8.07 -4.28 12.39
CA LEU A 53 6.69 -4.32 11.92
C LEU A 53 5.90 -5.42 12.64
N THR A 54 6.45 -6.64 12.71
CA THR A 54 5.80 -7.77 13.38
C THR A 54 5.56 -7.48 14.87
N ARG A 55 6.55 -6.91 15.56
CA ARG A 55 6.45 -6.50 16.96
C ARG A 55 5.35 -5.47 17.15
N PHE A 56 5.33 -4.42 16.34
CA PHE A 56 4.29 -3.40 16.37
C PHE A 56 2.89 -4.02 16.21
N LEU A 57 2.66 -4.81 15.16
CA LEU A 57 1.35 -5.40 14.90
C LEU A 57 0.90 -6.32 16.05
N ARG A 58 1.79 -7.16 16.59
CA ARG A 58 1.46 -8.03 17.73
C ARG A 58 1.14 -7.22 18.98
N ALA A 59 1.94 -6.20 19.29
CA ALA A 59 1.72 -5.33 20.43
C ALA A 59 0.39 -4.56 20.31
N THR A 60 0.08 -4.02 19.12
CA THR A 60 -1.21 -3.37 18.85
C THR A 60 -2.37 -4.35 19.04
N SER A 61 -2.26 -5.59 18.53
CA SER A 61 -3.31 -6.59 18.67
C SER A 61 -3.56 -6.98 20.12
N ALA A 62 -2.49 -7.12 20.92
CA ALA A 62 -2.59 -7.42 22.35
C ALA A 62 -3.18 -6.25 23.16
N ARG A 63 -2.88 -5.00 22.77
CA ARG A 63 -3.35 -3.79 23.46
C ARG A 63 -4.80 -3.44 23.13
N TYR A 64 -5.26 -3.72 21.91
CA TYR A 64 -6.60 -3.38 21.43
C TYR A 64 -7.38 -4.61 20.92
N PRO A 65 -7.55 -5.67 21.72
CA PRO A 65 -8.10 -6.96 21.26
C PRO A 65 -9.56 -6.88 20.82
N ASN A 66 -10.31 -5.88 21.31
CA ASN A 66 -11.70 -5.64 20.92
C ASN A 66 -11.84 -4.90 19.59
N LEU A 67 -10.77 -4.25 19.11
CA LEU A 67 -10.78 -3.49 17.86
C LEU A 67 -9.93 -4.14 16.76
N THR A 68 -9.11 -5.13 17.11
CA THR A 68 -8.10 -5.65 16.21
C THR A 68 -8.04 -7.17 16.21
N ALA A 69 -7.69 -7.73 15.05
CA ALA A 69 -7.34 -9.14 14.91
C ALA A 69 -6.16 -9.26 13.95
N LEU A 70 -5.06 -9.82 14.42
CA LEU A 70 -3.86 -10.05 13.62
C LEU A 70 -3.83 -11.48 13.10
N TYR A 71 -3.60 -11.65 11.80
CA TYR A 71 -3.39 -12.97 11.20
C TYR A 71 -2.38 -12.89 10.05
N SER A 72 -1.83 -14.04 9.68
CA SER A 72 -0.94 -14.19 8.53
C SER A 72 -1.70 -14.91 7.42
N ILE A 73 -1.65 -14.40 6.19
CA ILE A 73 -2.28 -15.07 5.03
C ILE A 73 -1.37 -16.09 4.35
N GLY A 74 -0.13 -16.22 4.83
CA GLY A 74 0.89 -17.06 4.22
C GLY A 74 2.28 -16.55 4.58
N LYS A 75 3.30 -17.10 3.92
CA LYS A 75 4.68 -16.69 4.10
C LYS A 75 5.30 -16.29 2.77
N SER A 76 6.25 -15.37 2.82
CA SER A 76 7.12 -15.04 1.70
C SER A 76 8.04 -16.20 1.35
N ILE A 77 8.81 -16.06 0.26
CA ILE A 77 9.83 -17.04 -0.13
C ILE A 77 10.83 -17.32 1.00
N GLN A 78 11.24 -16.30 1.75
CA GLN A 78 12.19 -16.44 2.86
C GLN A 78 11.51 -16.71 4.22
N GLY A 79 10.22 -17.08 4.22
CA GLY A 79 9.51 -17.52 5.42
C GLY A 79 8.94 -16.40 6.30
N ARG A 80 8.98 -15.14 5.83
CA ARG A 80 8.41 -13.99 6.55
C ARG A 80 6.88 -13.99 6.44
N ASP A 81 6.20 -13.81 7.57
CA ASP A 81 4.74 -13.77 7.59
C ASP A 81 4.16 -12.62 6.76
N LEU A 82 3.10 -12.91 6.00
CA LEU A 82 2.34 -11.91 5.26
C LEU A 82 1.21 -11.41 6.16
N TRP A 83 1.57 -10.49 7.06
CA TRP A 83 0.67 -9.99 8.09
C TRP A 83 -0.49 -9.17 7.53
N VAL A 84 -1.66 -9.40 8.12
CA VAL A 84 -2.87 -8.60 7.93
C VAL A 84 -3.43 -8.24 9.30
N MET A 85 -3.63 -6.95 9.53
CA MET A 85 -4.34 -6.42 10.68
C MET A 85 -5.78 -6.10 10.30
N VAL A 86 -6.75 -6.75 10.94
CA VAL A 86 -8.14 -6.26 10.92
C VAL A 86 -8.25 -5.11 11.91
N VAL A 87 -8.91 -4.02 11.53
CA VAL A 87 -9.30 -2.94 12.43
C VAL A 87 -10.79 -2.67 12.28
N SER A 88 -11.57 -2.94 13.32
CA SER A 88 -13.03 -2.85 13.33
C SER A 88 -13.59 -3.05 14.74
N SER A 89 -14.78 -2.55 15.04
CA SER A 89 -15.49 -2.89 16.30
C SER A 89 -15.94 -4.35 16.42
N SER A 90 -15.84 -5.11 15.32
CA SER A 90 -16.15 -6.54 15.24
C SER A 90 -15.04 -7.26 14.45
N PRO A 91 -13.82 -7.40 15.02
CA PRO A 91 -12.63 -7.74 14.23
C PRO A 91 -12.55 -9.22 13.83
N TYR A 92 -13.12 -10.14 14.63
CA TYR A 92 -12.98 -11.59 14.43
C TYR A 92 -13.93 -12.17 13.38
N GLU A 93 -15.14 -11.61 13.24
CA GLU A 93 -16.19 -12.17 12.38
C GLU A 93 -16.79 -11.13 11.44
N HIS A 94 -17.23 -11.58 10.27
CA HIS A 94 -17.96 -10.74 9.33
C HIS A 94 -19.40 -10.56 9.81
N MET A 95 -19.89 -9.32 9.82
CA MET A 95 -21.29 -9.02 10.13
C MET A 95 -22.05 -8.67 8.85
N VAL A 96 -23.25 -9.24 8.69
CA VAL A 96 -24.12 -8.92 7.55
C VAL A 96 -24.36 -7.42 7.49
N GLY A 97 -24.16 -6.82 6.31
CA GLY A 97 -24.31 -5.38 6.09
C GLY A 97 -23.06 -4.55 6.42
N LYS A 98 -22.04 -5.14 7.05
CA LYS A 98 -20.75 -4.49 7.32
C LYS A 98 -19.74 -4.84 6.23
N PRO A 99 -19.39 -3.92 5.31
CA PRO A 99 -18.48 -4.21 4.22
C PRO A 99 -17.05 -4.54 4.69
N ASP A 100 -16.43 -5.54 4.05
CA ASP A 100 -14.99 -5.78 4.14
C ASP A 100 -14.24 -4.92 3.12
N VAL A 101 -13.30 -4.12 3.60
CA VAL A 101 -12.43 -3.25 2.79
C VAL A 101 -10.99 -3.66 3.03
N LYS A 102 -10.13 -3.61 2.01
CA LYS A 102 -8.70 -3.89 2.19
C LYS A 102 -7.78 -2.81 1.67
N TYR A 103 -6.66 -2.65 2.39
CA TYR A 103 -5.48 -1.94 1.92
C TYR A 103 -4.28 -2.88 1.85
N VAL A 104 -3.53 -2.79 0.76
CA VAL A 104 -2.30 -3.56 0.54
C VAL A 104 -1.17 -2.59 0.20
N GLY A 105 -0.08 -2.65 0.95
CA GLY A 105 1.13 -1.87 0.71
C GLY A 105 2.30 -2.74 0.26
N ASN A 106 3.29 -2.08 -0.35
CA ASN A 106 4.65 -2.61 -0.49
C ASN A 106 4.71 -3.99 -1.17
N ILE A 107 3.92 -4.15 -2.24
CA ILE A 107 4.02 -5.26 -3.20
C ILE A 107 5.34 -5.23 -3.99
N HIS A 108 5.89 -4.02 -4.19
CA HIS A 108 7.29 -3.84 -4.54
C HIS A 108 8.02 -3.41 -3.28
N GLY A 109 9.06 -4.16 -2.89
CA GLY A 109 9.73 -3.97 -1.61
C GLY A 109 10.42 -2.62 -1.48
N ASN A 110 10.97 -2.08 -2.57
CA ASN A 110 11.60 -0.76 -2.65
C ASN A 110 10.61 0.42 -2.78
N GLU A 111 9.31 0.18 -2.62
CA GLU A 111 8.29 1.22 -2.55
C GLU A 111 7.72 1.30 -1.11
N PRO A 112 8.51 1.80 -0.12
CA PRO A 112 8.22 1.61 1.30
C PRO A 112 7.18 2.58 1.87
N VAL A 113 6.88 3.70 1.20
CA VAL A 113 5.95 4.71 1.72
C VAL A 113 4.57 4.11 2.04
N GLY A 114 4.06 3.22 1.18
CA GLY A 114 2.79 2.54 1.42
C GLY A 114 2.82 1.60 2.64
N ARG A 115 3.98 1.03 2.98
CA ARG A 115 4.15 0.19 4.19
C ARG A 115 3.96 1.03 5.44
N GLU A 116 4.73 2.11 5.57
CA GLU A 116 4.71 2.95 6.78
C GLU A 116 3.38 3.69 6.94
N LEU A 117 2.79 4.21 5.85
CA LEU A 117 1.47 4.83 5.90
C LEU A 117 0.40 3.89 6.46
N LEU A 118 0.47 2.60 6.13
CA LEU A 118 -0.48 1.61 6.65
C LEU A 118 -0.24 1.26 8.12
N LEU A 119 1.00 1.27 8.59
CA LEU A 119 1.30 1.10 10.02
C LEU A 119 0.77 2.29 10.84
N HIS A 120 1.02 3.52 10.38
CA HIS A 120 0.48 4.72 11.02
C HIS A 120 -1.04 4.80 10.93
N LEU A 121 -1.66 4.31 9.85
CA LEU A 121 -3.11 4.22 9.74
C LEU A 121 -3.71 3.28 10.78
N ILE A 122 -3.08 2.11 10.99
CA ILE A 122 -3.49 1.17 12.06
C ILE A 122 -3.44 1.88 13.41
N GLN A 123 -2.32 2.55 13.72
CA GLN A 123 -2.17 3.31 14.97
C GLN A 123 -3.26 4.37 15.13
N TYR A 124 -3.46 5.21 14.11
CA TYR A 124 -4.46 6.27 14.12
C TYR A 124 -5.86 5.71 14.40
N PHE A 125 -6.24 4.62 13.74
CA PHE A 125 -7.55 4.01 13.95
C PHE A 125 -7.75 3.50 15.38
N VAL A 126 -6.77 2.81 15.96
CA VAL A 126 -6.93 2.26 17.32
C VAL A 126 -6.88 3.35 18.40
N THR A 127 -6.09 4.41 18.22
CA THR A 127 -5.98 5.50 19.20
C THR A 127 -7.09 6.52 19.08
N SER A 128 -7.68 6.69 17.89
CA SER A 128 -8.77 7.66 17.66
C SER A 128 -10.17 7.08 17.82
N TYR A 129 -10.36 5.76 17.97
CA TYR A 129 -11.69 5.15 18.04
C TYR A 129 -12.61 5.72 19.13
N THR A 130 -12.06 6.11 20.29
CA THR A 130 -12.85 6.66 21.40
C THR A 130 -12.97 8.18 21.39
N THR A 131 -12.14 8.87 20.60
CA THR A 131 -12.01 10.34 20.63
C THR A 131 -12.54 11.01 19.38
N ASP A 132 -12.50 10.34 18.23
CA ASP A 132 -12.97 10.84 16.95
C ASP A 132 -14.27 10.10 16.54
N GLN A 133 -15.38 10.83 16.51
CA GLN A 133 -16.69 10.27 16.16
C GLN A 133 -16.76 9.73 14.74
N TYR A 134 -15.99 10.29 13.80
CA TYR A 134 -15.93 9.81 12.43
C TYR A 134 -15.16 8.50 12.36
N VAL A 135 -14.02 8.39 13.04
CA VAL A 135 -13.26 7.12 13.13
C VAL A 135 -14.10 6.04 13.82
N LYS A 136 -14.79 6.39 14.92
CA LYS A 136 -15.72 5.49 15.58
C LYS A 136 -16.78 4.97 14.61
N TRP A 137 -17.49 5.87 13.94
CA TRP A 137 -18.52 5.51 12.97
C TRP A 137 -17.94 4.63 11.85
N LEU A 138 -16.75 4.95 11.33
CA LEU A 138 -16.10 4.18 10.27
C LEU A 138 -15.82 2.74 10.71
N LEU A 139 -15.22 2.54 11.90
CA LEU A 139 -14.87 1.21 12.41
C LEU A 139 -16.09 0.43 12.93
N ASP A 140 -17.14 1.12 13.34
CA ASP A 140 -18.44 0.52 13.69
C ASP A 140 -19.13 -0.05 12.45
N ASN A 141 -18.99 0.62 11.30
CA ASN A 141 -19.72 0.29 10.07
C ASN A 141 -18.86 -0.38 8.99
N THR A 142 -17.55 -0.54 9.18
CA THR A 142 -16.65 -1.16 8.19
C THR A 142 -15.69 -2.14 8.87
N ARG A 143 -15.36 -3.24 8.19
CA ARG A 143 -14.28 -4.15 8.59
C ARG A 143 -13.08 -3.95 7.68
N ILE A 144 -12.05 -3.28 8.20
CA ILE A 144 -10.90 -2.85 7.40
C ILE A 144 -9.75 -3.83 7.62
N HIS A 145 -9.25 -4.42 6.53
CA HIS A 145 -8.11 -5.31 6.53
C HIS A 145 -6.88 -4.61 5.94
N ILE A 146 -5.80 -4.53 6.71
CA ILE A 146 -4.61 -3.78 6.34
C ILE A 146 -3.43 -4.74 6.25
N MET A 147 -2.87 -4.89 5.05
CA MET A 147 -1.61 -5.59 4.78
C MET A 147 -0.53 -4.55 4.52
N PRO A 148 0.36 -4.25 5.48
CA PRO A 148 1.38 -3.22 5.29
C PRO A 148 2.44 -3.63 4.26
N SER A 149 2.82 -4.91 4.20
CA SER A 149 3.84 -5.43 3.28
C SER A 149 3.44 -6.76 2.67
N MET A 150 3.24 -6.75 1.35
CA MET A 150 3.04 -7.97 0.56
C MET A 150 4.38 -8.59 0.11
N ASN A 151 5.46 -7.79 0.01
CA ASN A 151 6.79 -8.26 -0.38
C ASN A 151 7.85 -7.91 0.69
N PRO A 152 7.81 -8.54 1.87
CA PRO A 152 8.76 -8.27 2.94
C PRO A 152 10.20 -8.68 2.57
N ASP A 153 10.36 -9.66 1.68
CA ASP A 153 11.67 -10.09 1.18
C ASP A 153 12.34 -9.05 0.30
N GLY A 154 11.58 -8.44 -0.62
CA GLY A 154 12.06 -7.34 -1.43
C GLY A 154 12.41 -6.12 -0.57
N PHE A 155 11.60 -5.82 0.46
CA PHE A 155 11.88 -4.70 1.36
C PHE A 155 13.20 -4.89 2.10
N ALA A 156 13.46 -6.11 2.63
CA ALA A 156 14.68 -6.42 3.37
C ALA A 156 15.99 -6.24 2.58
N VAL A 157 15.92 -6.29 1.24
CA VAL A 157 17.09 -6.06 0.37
C VAL A 157 17.05 -4.68 -0.32
N SER A 158 16.06 -3.85 -0.01
CA SER A 158 15.96 -2.49 -0.52
C SER A 158 16.92 -1.57 0.24
N LYS A 159 17.39 -0.52 -0.42
CA LYS A 159 18.31 0.47 0.17
C LYS A 159 17.61 1.80 0.33
N GLU A 160 17.62 2.33 1.55
CA GLU A 160 17.10 3.68 1.81
C GLU A 160 17.86 4.73 0.98
N GLY A 161 17.13 5.73 0.48
CA GLY A 161 17.65 6.78 -0.39
C GLY A 161 17.75 6.41 -1.88
N ALA A 162 17.51 5.15 -2.26
CA ALA A 162 17.39 4.76 -3.66
C ALA A 162 15.97 5.09 -4.19
N CYS A 163 15.88 6.05 -5.11
CA CYS A 163 14.61 6.63 -5.57
C CYS A 163 14.14 6.14 -6.95
N ASP A 164 14.94 5.31 -7.62
CA ASP A 164 14.76 4.93 -9.02
C ASP A 164 15.08 3.45 -9.26
N GLY A 165 14.04 2.68 -9.63
CA GLY A 165 14.17 1.27 -10.02
C GLY A 165 14.96 0.40 -9.03
N GLY A 166 15.42 -0.76 -9.49
CA GLY A 166 16.51 -1.47 -8.82
C GLY A 166 16.14 -2.47 -7.71
N GLN A 167 17.10 -2.67 -6.81
CA GLN A 167 17.14 -3.77 -5.84
C GLN A 167 15.94 -3.70 -4.88
N GLY A 168 15.32 -4.86 -4.64
CA GLY A 168 14.19 -4.98 -3.70
C GLY A 168 12.80 -4.72 -4.30
N ARG A 169 12.70 -4.36 -5.58
CA ARG A 169 11.41 -4.32 -6.29
C ARG A 169 10.74 -5.70 -6.37
N TYR A 170 11.50 -6.69 -6.82
CA TYR A 170 11.03 -8.06 -7.05
C TYR A 170 10.95 -8.86 -5.74
N ASN A 171 10.24 -9.99 -5.73
CA ASN A 171 10.32 -10.92 -4.60
C ASN A 171 11.68 -11.64 -4.56
N ALA A 172 11.91 -12.50 -3.56
CA ALA A 172 13.21 -13.16 -3.39
C ALA A 172 13.60 -14.10 -4.54
N ARG A 173 12.67 -14.46 -5.43
CA ARG A 173 12.93 -15.24 -6.66
C ARG A 173 13.09 -14.38 -7.91
N GLY A 174 13.11 -13.06 -7.78
CA GLY A 174 13.25 -12.14 -8.92
C GLY A 174 11.97 -11.95 -9.74
N PHE A 175 10.79 -12.30 -9.21
CA PHE A 175 9.51 -12.09 -9.90
C PHE A 175 8.87 -10.77 -9.48
N ASP A 176 8.29 -10.05 -10.45
CA ASP A 176 7.44 -8.89 -10.19
C ASP A 176 6.05 -9.39 -9.80
N LEU A 177 5.70 -9.27 -8.51
CA LEU A 177 4.43 -9.75 -7.96
C LEU A 177 3.22 -9.06 -8.60
N ASN A 178 3.35 -7.80 -9.00
CA ASN A 178 2.31 -7.04 -9.70
C ASN A 178 2.25 -7.39 -11.21
N ARG A 179 3.03 -8.38 -11.66
CA ARG A 179 2.94 -9.03 -12.97
C ARG A 179 2.77 -10.54 -12.85
N ASN A 180 2.46 -11.06 -11.66
CA ASN A 180 2.32 -12.49 -11.38
C ASN A 180 0.86 -12.96 -11.22
N PHE A 181 -0.09 -12.03 -11.11
CA PHE A 181 -1.51 -12.35 -11.10
C PHE A 181 -2.02 -12.83 -12.47
N PRO A 182 -3.06 -13.68 -12.53
CA PRO A 182 -3.77 -13.95 -13.77
C PRO A 182 -4.26 -12.66 -14.42
N ASP A 183 -4.08 -12.54 -15.73
CA ASP A 183 -4.50 -11.38 -16.51
C ASP A 183 -5.70 -11.75 -17.37
N TYR A 184 -6.68 -10.85 -17.43
CA TYR A 184 -7.94 -11.07 -18.14
C TYR A 184 -7.77 -11.05 -19.67
N PHE A 185 -6.81 -10.29 -20.18
CA PHE A 185 -6.59 -10.07 -21.61
C PHE A 185 -5.51 -10.96 -22.21
N LYS A 186 -4.54 -11.40 -21.40
CA LYS A 186 -3.40 -12.22 -21.83
C LYS A 186 -3.18 -13.36 -20.85
N GLN A 187 -2.95 -14.55 -21.37
CA GLN A 187 -2.59 -15.68 -20.53
C GLN A 187 -1.24 -15.39 -19.84
N ASN A 188 -1.22 -15.43 -18.51
CA ASN A 188 0.00 -15.27 -17.73
C ASN A 188 0.57 -16.64 -17.38
N ASN A 189 1.60 -17.06 -18.10
CA ASN A 189 2.26 -18.38 -17.93
C ASN A 189 3.42 -18.34 -16.92
N LYS A 190 3.59 -17.24 -16.17
CA LYS A 190 4.63 -17.16 -15.14
C LYS A 190 4.30 -18.10 -13.98
N ARG A 191 5.35 -18.68 -13.38
CA ARG A 191 5.24 -19.47 -12.15
C ARG A 191 4.62 -18.63 -11.03
N GLY A 192 3.58 -19.16 -10.38
CA GLY A 192 2.98 -18.55 -9.18
C GLY A 192 4.02 -18.37 -8.07
N GLN A 193 3.97 -17.23 -7.40
CA GLN A 193 4.78 -16.93 -6.24
C GLN A 193 3.95 -17.08 -4.96
N PRO A 194 4.54 -17.52 -3.84
CA PRO A 194 3.79 -17.76 -2.61
C PRO A 194 3.09 -16.50 -2.12
N GLU A 195 3.68 -15.32 -2.31
CA GLU A 195 3.05 -14.04 -1.96
C GLU A 195 1.79 -13.79 -2.80
N THR A 196 1.86 -14.04 -4.10
CA THR A 196 0.73 -13.88 -5.03
C THR A 196 -0.36 -14.91 -4.75
N ASP A 197 0.01 -16.17 -4.51
CA ASP A 197 -0.95 -17.24 -4.23
C ASP A 197 -1.65 -17.05 -2.89
N ALA A 198 -0.93 -16.60 -1.85
CA ALA A 198 -1.52 -16.22 -0.57
C ALA A 198 -2.56 -15.10 -0.74
N VAL A 199 -2.26 -14.05 -1.51
CA VAL A 199 -3.21 -12.95 -1.75
C VAL A 199 -4.40 -13.41 -2.59
N LYS A 200 -4.22 -14.29 -3.57
CA LYS A 200 -5.33 -14.86 -4.35
C LYS A 200 -6.28 -15.65 -3.46
N ASP A 201 -5.74 -16.53 -2.63
CA ASP A 201 -6.50 -17.32 -1.67
C ASP A 201 -7.24 -16.41 -0.69
N TRP A 202 -6.56 -15.41 -0.14
CA TRP A 202 -7.14 -14.41 0.76
C TRP A 202 -8.33 -13.66 0.13
N ILE A 203 -8.18 -13.18 -1.12
CA ILE A 203 -9.26 -12.48 -1.84
C ILE A 203 -10.44 -13.42 -2.15
N SER A 204 -10.19 -14.73 -2.31
CA SER A 204 -11.26 -15.70 -2.54
C SER A 204 -12.07 -16.05 -1.29
N LYS A 205 -11.47 -15.91 -0.11
CA LYS A 205 -12.06 -16.27 1.19
C LYS A 205 -12.92 -15.16 1.81
N ILE A 206 -12.67 -13.90 1.45
CA ILE A 206 -13.35 -12.74 2.05
C ILE A 206 -14.01 -11.91 0.93
N GLN A 207 -15.26 -11.50 1.15
CA GLN A 207 -16.02 -10.72 0.19
C GLN A 207 -15.65 -9.23 0.23
N PHE A 208 -14.44 -8.90 -0.23
CA PHE A 208 -13.98 -7.51 -0.31
C PHE A 208 -14.80 -6.68 -1.30
N VAL A 209 -15.38 -5.57 -0.81
CA VAL A 209 -16.16 -4.64 -1.65
C VAL A 209 -15.29 -3.53 -2.24
N LEU A 210 -14.26 -3.10 -1.51
CA LEU A 210 -13.35 -2.03 -1.91
C LEU A 210 -11.91 -2.41 -1.58
N SER A 211 -10.98 -2.03 -2.46
CA SER A 211 -9.55 -2.29 -2.29
C SER A 211 -8.71 -1.08 -2.67
N GLY A 212 -7.72 -0.75 -1.83
CA GLY A 212 -6.64 0.18 -2.13
C GLY A 212 -5.28 -0.52 -2.17
N SER A 213 -4.53 -0.39 -3.26
CA SER A 213 -3.13 -0.84 -3.31
C SER A 213 -2.20 0.37 -3.37
N LEU A 214 -1.21 0.43 -2.47
CA LEU A 214 -0.29 1.56 -2.34
C LEU A 214 1.06 1.26 -2.99
N HIS A 215 1.53 2.23 -3.77
CA HIS A 215 2.75 2.15 -4.56
C HIS A 215 3.56 3.44 -4.47
N GLY A 216 4.86 3.33 -4.75
CA GLY A 216 5.80 4.44 -4.89
C GLY A 216 6.15 4.73 -6.36
N GLY A 217 6.87 5.84 -6.59
CA GLY A 217 7.42 6.19 -7.92
C GLY A 217 6.55 7.11 -8.78
N ALA A 218 5.30 7.41 -8.39
CA ALA A 218 4.45 8.41 -9.02
C ALA A 218 3.44 9.00 -8.01
N LEU A 219 2.86 10.17 -8.30
CA LEU A 219 1.74 10.74 -7.53
C LEU A 219 0.52 10.76 -8.44
N VAL A 220 -0.25 9.68 -8.36
CA VAL A 220 -1.39 9.46 -9.24
C VAL A 220 -2.33 8.45 -8.59
N ALA A 221 -3.64 8.67 -8.66
CA ALA A 221 -4.59 7.59 -8.40
C ALA A 221 -4.89 6.88 -9.72
N SER A 222 -4.52 5.62 -9.79
CA SER A 222 -4.68 4.77 -10.95
C SER A 222 -5.81 3.77 -10.73
N TYR A 223 -6.64 3.58 -11.76
CA TYR A 223 -7.82 2.73 -11.67
C TYR A 223 -7.91 1.79 -12.87
N PRO A 224 -8.65 0.67 -12.73
CA PRO A 224 -8.80 -0.33 -13.77
C PRO A 224 -9.32 0.25 -15.10
N TYR A 225 -8.90 -0.27 -16.24
CA TYR A 225 -8.04 -1.45 -16.40
C TYR A 225 -6.55 -1.12 -16.58
N ASP A 226 -5.71 -2.07 -16.18
CA ASP A 226 -4.23 -1.98 -16.20
C ASP A 226 -3.60 -2.47 -17.49
N ASN A 227 -4.36 -3.24 -18.26
CA ASN A 227 -3.96 -3.80 -19.54
C ASN A 227 -5.15 -3.68 -20.50
N THR A 228 -4.89 -3.79 -21.80
CA THR A 228 -5.91 -3.70 -22.84
C THR A 228 -5.79 -4.89 -23.79
N PRO A 229 -6.88 -5.32 -24.48
CA PRO A 229 -6.76 -6.29 -25.55
C PRO A 229 -5.84 -5.73 -26.65
N ASN A 230 -5.14 -6.61 -27.39
CA ASN A 230 -4.35 -6.20 -28.56
C ASN A 230 -5.20 -5.48 -29.64
N SER A 231 -6.54 -5.55 -29.57
CA SER A 231 -7.47 -4.79 -30.39
C SER A 231 -8.09 -3.63 -29.59
N SER A 232 -7.76 -2.41 -29.98
CA SER A 232 -8.16 -1.12 -29.39
C SER A 232 -9.67 -0.79 -29.41
N LYS A 233 -10.55 -1.75 -29.72
CA LYS A 233 -11.96 -1.49 -30.07
C LYS A 233 -12.99 -1.61 -28.94
N TYR A 234 -12.63 -2.13 -27.76
CA TYR A 234 -13.59 -2.31 -26.65
C TYR A 234 -13.10 -1.66 -25.36
N TYR A 235 -13.11 -0.31 -25.34
CA TYR A 235 -12.95 0.46 -24.12
C TYR A 235 -14.32 0.79 -23.53
N LYS A 236 -14.68 0.16 -22.41
CA LYS A 236 -15.85 0.56 -21.60
C LYS A 236 -15.36 1.34 -20.39
N LYS A 237 -15.59 2.65 -20.41
CA LYS A 237 -15.32 3.55 -19.30
C LYS A 237 -16.38 3.33 -18.21
N PHE A 238 -15.98 2.97 -17.00
CA PHE A 238 -16.91 2.82 -15.87
C PHE A 238 -16.76 4.02 -14.92
N GLY A 239 -17.76 4.91 -14.89
CA GLY A 239 -17.70 6.18 -14.13
C GLY A 239 -17.52 6.02 -12.62
N ILE A 240 -17.89 4.85 -12.05
CA ILE A 240 -17.71 4.55 -10.62
C ILE A 240 -16.22 4.55 -10.24
N PHE A 241 -15.32 4.05 -11.10
CA PHE A 241 -13.89 4.02 -10.81
C PHE A 241 -13.25 5.41 -10.83
N GLU A 242 -13.75 6.31 -11.69
CA GLU A 242 -13.28 7.70 -11.70
C GLU A 242 -13.69 8.42 -10.41
N GLY A 243 -14.94 8.28 -9.96
CA GLY A 243 -15.40 8.88 -8.71
C GLY A 243 -14.58 8.42 -7.50
N LEU A 244 -14.31 7.11 -7.46
CA LEU A 244 -13.52 6.47 -6.41
C LEU A 244 -12.03 6.90 -6.41
N ALA A 245 -11.40 7.01 -7.57
CA ALA A 245 -10.01 7.47 -7.68
C ALA A 245 -9.85 8.98 -7.40
N PHE A 246 -10.90 9.79 -7.60
CA PHE A 246 -10.88 11.23 -7.35
C PHE A 246 -10.93 11.61 -5.86
N MET A 247 -11.56 10.78 -5.02
CA MET A 247 -11.74 11.00 -3.58
C MET A 247 -10.43 11.14 -2.77
N PRO A 248 -9.47 10.19 -2.79
CA PRO A 248 -8.24 10.29 -1.98
C PRO A 248 -7.39 11.51 -2.37
N LEU A 249 -7.53 11.86 -3.63
CA LEU A 249 -6.76 12.85 -4.34
C LEU A 249 -7.17 14.27 -3.87
N LYS A 250 -8.46 14.56 -3.61
CA LYS A 250 -8.92 15.84 -3.03
C LYS A 250 -8.31 16.18 -1.67
N VAL A 251 -7.92 15.17 -0.88
CA VAL A 251 -7.35 15.35 0.47
C VAL A 251 -5.86 15.73 0.41
N VAL A 252 -5.15 15.33 -0.65
CA VAL A 252 -3.76 15.72 -0.90
C VAL A 252 -3.74 17.18 -1.40
N LYS A 253 -3.65 18.14 -0.48
CA LYS A 253 -3.76 19.60 -0.71
C LYS A 253 -2.72 20.26 -1.64
N SER A 254 -1.87 19.52 -2.36
CA SER A 254 -0.80 20.10 -3.19
C SER A 254 -0.85 19.65 -4.65
N TYR A 255 -1.98 19.87 -5.32
CA TYR A 255 -2.11 19.57 -6.74
C TYR A 255 -1.27 20.46 -7.66
N ARG A 256 -1.06 21.72 -7.28
CA ARG A 256 -0.36 22.70 -8.14
C ARG A 256 1.15 22.77 -7.87
N GLY A 257 1.59 22.53 -6.63
CA GLY A 257 3.02 22.59 -6.27
C GLY A 257 3.80 21.34 -6.67
N ILE A 258 3.23 20.14 -6.47
CA ILE A 258 3.94 18.88 -6.73
C ILE A 258 4.14 18.62 -8.23
N GLN A 259 3.25 19.11 -9.10
CA GLN A 259 3.44 19.02 -10.55
C GLN A 259 4.72 19.72 -11.04
N VAL A 260 5.19 20.76 -10.33
CA VAL A 260 6.36 21.56 -10.74
C VAL A 260 7.68 20.92 -10.30
N GLN A 261 7.70 20.10 -9.25
CA GLN A 261 8.90 19.40 -8.79
C GLN A 261 9.07 18.03 -9.47
N ALA A 262 7.97 17.29 -9.70
CA ALA A 262 7.99 16.04 -10.46
C ALA A 262 8.37 16.23 -11.94
N SER A 263 8.16 17.44 -12.50
CA SER A 263 8.51 17.75 -13.88
C SER A 263 10.02 17.76 -14.15
N LYS A 264 10.87 17.98 -13.13
CA LYS A 264 12.35 17.94 -13.32
C LYS A 264 12.91 16.52 -13.44
N LEU A 265 12.30 15.52 -12.78
CA LEU A 265 12.74 14.12 -12.83
C LEU A 265 12.00 13.32 -13.93
N TYR A 266 10.74 13.68 -14.21
CA TYR A 266 9.90 13.06 -15.24
C TYR A 266 9.38 14.12 -16.22
N MET A 267 10.26 14.67 -17.06
CA MET A 267 10.00 15.74 -18.05
C MET A 267 8.87 15.47 -19.09
N ARG A 268 8.09 14.38 -18.99
CA ARG A 268 7.05 14.02 -19.98
C ARG A 268 5.70 13.59 -19.42
N LYS A 269 5.47 13.55 -18.09
CA LYS A 269 4.22 12.98 -17.54
C LYS A 269 3.28 14.06 -17.00
N ARG A 270 2.18 14.32 -17.71
CA ARG A 270 1.10 15.24 -17.28
C ARG A 270 -0.18 14.43 -17.03
N PHE A 271 -0.57 14.27 -15.77
CA PHE A 271 -1.83 13.61 -15.40
C PHE A 271 -2.93 14.63 -15.20
N ARG A 272 -4.03 14.51 -15.96
CA ARG A 272 -5.20 15.39 -15.80
C ARG A 272 -5.86 15.05 -14.45
N LEU A 273 -5.98 16.05 -13.57
CA LEU A 273 -6.55 15.89 -12.21
C LEU A 273 -5.82 14.89 -11.29
N GLY A 274 -4.55 14.56 -11.57
CA GLY A 274 -3.81 13.56 -10.78
C GLY A 274 -4.30 12.12 -10.99
N MET A 275 -5.14 11.87 -11.99
CA MET A 275 -5.72 10.56 -12.28
C MET A 275 -5.23 10.00 -13.62
N THR A 276 -5.17 8.68 -13.72
CA THR A 276 -4.88 8.02 -15.00
C THR A 276 -5.39 6.58 -15.05
N ASP A 277 -5.86 6.15 -16.23
CA ASP A 277 -6.09 4.72 -16.48
C ASP A 277 -4.75 3.98 -16.34
N ARG A 278 -4.70 2.86 -15.60
CA ARG A 278 -3.41 2.20 -15.29
C ARG A 278 -2.66 1.72 -16.53
N HIS A 279 -3.35 1.30 -17.59
CA HIS A 279 -2.70 0.93 -18.87
C HIS A 279 -1.95 2.09 -19.57
N LYS A 280 -2.23 3.35 -19.22
CA LYS A 280 -1.53 4.53 -19.75
C LYS A 280 -0.26 4.88 -18.96
N LEU A 281 -0.03 4.22 -17.82
CA LEU A 281 1.24 4.34 -17.10
C LEU A 281 2.27 3.43 -17.78
N PRO A 282 3.41 3.95 -18.28
CA PRO A 282 4.53 3.09 -18.64
C PRO A 282 4.95 2.32 -17.38
N THR A 283 5.39 1.07 -17.55
CA THR A 283 6.08 0.33 -16.48
C THR A 283 7.17 1.24 -15.91
N LEU A 284 6.96 1.72 -14.68
CA LEU A 284 7.99 2.43 -13.91
C LEU A 284 9.11 1.40 -13.72
N ARG A 285 10.18 1.56 -14.51
CA ARG A 285 11.39 0.76 -14.40
C ARG A 285 12.27 1.35 -13.32
#